data_AF-A0A1F8DSV4-F1
#
_entry.id   AF-A0A1F8DSV4-F1
#
_cell.length_a   1.000
_cell.length_b   1.000
_cell.length_c   1.000
_cell.angle_alpha   90.00
_cell.angle_beta   90.00
_cell.angle_gamma   90.00
#
_symmetry.space_group_name_H-M   'P 1'
#
loop_
_entity.id
_entity.type
_entity.pdbx_description
1 polymer ?
#
loop_
_entity_poly.entity_id
_entity_poly.type
_entity_poly.pdbx_seq_one_letter_code
_entity_poly.pdbx_strand_id
1 'polypeptide(L)'
;MEEKSPWRKVIAVATAILLFSAGYLWLRRFGTPFLEVYIKLLFPAVAVTGTALLSISFLLGPMARFWPSRFVPLLPLRKHYGLAGFFLIAFHVIWGLVRISPANYSRYFDASGALTPVAELSMFLGVLGFMIFTIVALTSLPSIIERLLRDEWKIFQRLGYLALFFGLLHFTLIKWKGWLAFDSWPFYLPTLSFLLFVFIVFVFVMRLLAIIFPQKPQE
;
A
#
# COMPACT_ATOMS: atom_id res chain seq x y z
N MET A 1 -2.71 -14.02 31.76
CA MET A 1 -2.79 -12.75 31.01
C MET A 1 -3.53 -13.04 29.73
N GLU A 2 -4.67 -12.40 29.50
CA GLU A 2 -5.49 -12.59 28.30
C GLU A 2 -4.66 -12.23 27.04
N GLU A 3 -4.43 -13.20 26.16
CA GLU A 3 -3.67 -12.99 24.93
C GLU A 3 -4.46 -12.04 24.03
N LYS A 4 -4.05 -10.76 24.01
CA LYS A 4 -4.73 -9.74 23.20
C LYS A 4 -4.66 -10.14 21.73
N SER A 5 -5.83 -10.33 21.11
CA SER A 5 -5.94 -10.69 19.69
C SER A 5 -5.03 -9.82 18.80
N PRO A 6 -4.22 -10.43 17.90
CA PRO A 6 -3.31 -9.70 17.00
C PRO A 6 -4.02 -8.65 16.14
N TRP A 7 -5.32 -8.86 15.86
CA TRP A 7 -6.16 -7.92 15.14
C TRP A 7 -6.32 -6.58 15.84
N ARG A 8 -6.35 -6.52 17.19
CA ARG A 8 -6.48 -5.25 17.92
C ARG A 8 -5.33 -4.29 17.57
N LYS A 9 -4.11 -4.82 17.50
CA LYS A 9 -2.92 -4.04 17.16
C LYS A 9 -2.95 -3.59 15.70
N VAL A 10 -3.31 -4.48 14.78
CA VAL A 10 -3.39 -4.15 13.35
C VAL A 10 -4.47 -3.12 13.06
N ILE A 11 -5.65 -3.25 13.68
CA ILE A 11 -6.75 -2.28 13.54
C ILE A 11 -6.31 -0.91 14.08
N ALA A 12 -5.68 -0.86 15.26
CA ALA A 12 -5.19 0.40 15.82
C ALA A 12 -4.19 1.10 14.88
N VAL A 13 -3.24 0.35 14.29
CA VAL A 13 -2.29 0.90 13.30
C VAL A 13 -3.01 1.34 12.02
N ALA A 14 -3.94 0.55 11.50
CA ALA A 14 -4.72 0.89 10.32
C ALA A 14 -5.52 2.18 10.52
N THR A 15 -6.20 2.31 11.66
CA THR A 15 -6.95 3.52 12.04
C THR A 15 -6.01 4.71 12.18
N ALA A 16 -4.85 4.56 12.82
CA ALA A 16 -3.88 5.64 12.95
C ALA A 16 -3.38 6.15 11.59
N ILE A 17 -3.03 5.24 10.67
CA ILE A 17 -2.59 5.61 9.31
C ILE A 17 -3.73 6.26 8.52
N LEU A 18 -4.97 5.76 8.65
CA LEU A 18 -6.14 6.32 7.98
C LEU A 18 -6.44 7.74 8.46
N LEU A 19 -6.49 7.95 9.79
CA LEU A 19 -6.74 9.26 10.39
C LEU A 19 -5.62 10.25 10.04
N PHE A 20 -4.36 9.80 10.12
CA PHE A 20 -3.22 10.61 9.67
C PHE A 20 -3.36 10.99 8.19
N SER A 21 -3.66 10.03 7.32
CA SER A 21 -3.78 10.26 5.88
C SER A 21 -4.92 11.23 5.54
N ALA A 22 -6.08 11.05 6.16
CA ALA A 22 -7.24 11.93 5.97
C ALA A 22 -6.96 13.34 6.51
N GLY A 23 -6.41 13.45 7.72
CA GLY A 23 -6.03 14.72 8.33
C GLY A 23 -4.95 15.45 7.55
N TYR A 24 -3.93 14.74 7.07
CA TYR A 24 -2.88 15.29 6.21
C TYR A 24 -3.44 15.84 4.89
N LEU A 25 -4.33 15.09 4.24
CA LEU A 25 -4.99 15.54 3.02
C LEU A 25 -5.94 16.73 3.25
N TRP A 26 -6.55 16.80 4.44
CA TRP A 26 -7.37 17.92 4.85
C TRP A 26 -6.53 19.18 5.06
N LEU A 27 -5.40 19.08 5.78
CA LEU A 27 -4.47 20.20 5.98
C LEU A 27 -3.98 20.78 4.63
N ARG A 28 -3.67 19.92 3.65
CA ARG A 28 -3.30 20.37 2.30
C ARG A 28 -4.41 21.06 1.51
N ARG A 29 -5.64 21.06 2.03
CA ARG A 29 -6.84 21.68 1.43
C ARG A 29 -7.56 22.57 2.46
N PHE A 30 -6.84 23.02 3.48
CA PHE A 30 -7.41 23.83 4.54
C PHE A 30 -8.00 25.11 3.93
N GLY A 31 -9.21 25.47 4.36
CA GLY A 31 -9.98 26.58 3.81
C GLY A 31 -11.03 26.20 2.76
N THR A 32 -11.02 24.96 2.24
CA THR A 32 -12.12 24.46 1.38
C THR A 32 -13.20 23.77 2.23
N PRO A 33 -14.50 23.97 1.97
CA PRO A 33 -15.57 23.28 2.70
C PRO A 33 -15.43 21.76 2.67
N PHE A 34 -15.60 21.10 3.83
CA PHE A 34 -15.37 19.65 3.97
C PHE A 34 -16.21 18.82 2.98
N LEU A 35 -17.49 19.18 2.81
CA LEU A 35 -18.42 18.48 1.91
C LEU A 35 -18.00 18.52 0.43
N GLU A 36 -17.16 19.45 0.02
CA GLU A 36 -16.64 19.53 -1.36
C GLU A 36 -15.41 18.66 -1.58
N VAL A 37 -14.70 18.31 -0.51
CA VAL A 37 -13.40 17.63 -0.60
C VAL A 37 -13.36 16.26 0.05
N TYR A 38 -14.36 15.85 0.85
CA TYR A 38 -14.32 14.61 1.64
C TYR A 38 -13.93 13.36 0.81
N ILE A 39 -14.43 13.22 -0.42
CA ILE A 39 -14.02 12.13 -1.33
C ILE A 39 -12.54 12.22 -1.69
N LYS A 40 -12.03 13.42 -1.99
CA LYS A 40 -10.61 13.69 -2.29
C LYS A 40 -9.70 13.49 -1.06
N LEU A 41 -10.28 13.33 0.13
CA LEU A 41 -9.58 12.96 1.37
C LEU A 41 -9.63 11.44 1.59
N LEU A 42 -10.84 10.88 1.67
CA LEU A 42 -11.08 9.50 2.10
C LEU A 42 -10.60 8.49 1.06
N PHE A 43 -10.86 8.71 -0.23
CA PHE A 43 -10.50 7.75 -1.26
C PHE A 43 -8.98 7.52 -1.34
N PRO A 44 -8.12 8.57 -1.39
CA PRO A 44 -6.68 8.36 -1.33
C PRO A 44 -6.20 7.87 0.05
N ALA A 45 -6.86 8.26 1.15
CA ALA A 45 -6.48 7.81 2.49
C ALA A 45 -6.67 6.28 2.66
N VAL A 46 -7.75 5.72 2.13
CA VAL A 46 -7.96 4.26 2.07
C VAL A 46 -6.85 3.59 1.27
N ALA A 47 -6.55 4.10 0.07
CA ALA A 47 -5.51 3.53 -0.80
C ALA A 47 -4.15 3.52 -0.10
N VAL A 48 -3.75 4.67 0.46
CA VAL A 48 -2.49 4.84 1.18
C VAL A 48 -2.42 3.92 2.40
N THR A 49 -3.50 3.82 3.16
CA THR A 49 -3.57 2.93 4.33
C THR A 49 -3.40 1.47 3.90
N GLY A 50 -4.14 1.03 2.88
CA GLY A 50 -4.04 -0.34 2.36
C GLY A 50 -2.62 -0.68 1.89
N THR A 51 -2.01 0.19 1.08
CA THR A 51 -0.65 0.00 0.57
C THR A 51 0.39 0.06 1.70
N ALA A 52 0.22 0.94 2.68
CA ALA A 52 1.13 1.03 3.82
C ALA A 52 1.09 -0.24 4.68
N LEU A 53 -0.08 -0.81 4.96
CA LEU A 53 -0.22 -2.06 5.70
C LEU A 53 0.40 -3.25 4.94
N LEU A 54 0.18 -3.33 3.63
CA LEU A 54 0.87 -4.32 2.77
C LEU A 54 2.39 -4.16 2.87
N SER A 55 2.88 -2.92 2.75
CA SER A 55 4.30 -2.59 2.85
C SER A 55 4.89 -2.97 4.22
N ILE A 56 4.16 -2.71 5.32
CA ILE A 56 4.56 -3.14 6.67
C ILE A 56 4.68 -4.67 6.74
N SER A 57 3.75 -5.42 6.15
CA SER A 57 3.82 -6.89 6.12
C SER A 57 5.11 -7.41 5.47
N PHE A 58 5.59 -6.75 4.41
CA PHE A 58 6.85 -7.09 3.76
C PHE A 58 8.09 -6.56 4.51
N LEU A 59 7.98 -5.38 5.14
CA LEU A 59 9.07 -4.73 5.87
C LEU A 59 9.47 -5.47 7.15
N LEU A 60 8.52 -6.09 7.85
CA LEU A 60 8.79 -6.77 9.13
C LEU A 60 9.86 -7.88 9.01
N GLY A 61 9.95 -8.57 7.87
CA GLY A 61 10.97 -9.59 7.64
C GLY A 61 12.40 -9.01 7.67
N PRO A 62 12.74 -8.06 6.78
CA PRO A 62 14.00 -7.33 6.83
C PRO A 62 14.31 -6.68 8.19
N MET A 63 13.32 -6.05 8.83
CA MET A 63 13.51 -5.43 10.15
C MET A 63 13.88 -6.44 11.23
N ALA A 64 13.23 -7.61 11.24
CA ALA A 64 13.56 -8.71 12.17
C ALA A 64 14.96 -9.27 11.95
N ARG A 65 15.53 -9.11 10.75
CA ARG A 65 16.93 -9.45 10.50
C ARG A 65 17.86 -8.45 11.17
N PHE A 66 17.69 -7.16 10.91
CA PHE A 66 18.63 -6.15 11.42
C PHE A 66 18.47 -5.87 12.93
N TRP A 67 17.24 -6.00 13.45
CA TRP A 67 16.91 -5.68 14.84
C TRP A 67 16.01 -6.77 15.45
N PRO A 68 16.55 -7.98 15.68
CA PRO A 68 15.75 -9.16 16.03
C PRO A 68 14.96 -8.99 17.34
N SER A 69 15.57 -8.43 18.38
CA SER A 69 14.93 -8.21 19.69
C SER A 69 13.64 -7.41 19.62
N ARG A 70 13.52 -6.48 18.66
CA ARG A 70 12.36 -5.61 18.50
C ARG A 70 11.33 -6.15 17.52
N PHE A 71 11.77 -6.83 16.45
CA PHE A 71 10.89 -7.14 15.32
C PHE A 71 10.58 -8.63 15.14
N VAL A 72 11.37 -9.56 15.69
CA VAL A 72 10.98 -11.00 15.71
C VAL A 72 9.61 -11.21 16.39
N PRO A 73 9.31 -10.58 17.55
CA PRO A 73 7.98 -10.70 18.16
C PRO A 73 6.83 -10.15 17.31
N LEU A 74 7.13 -9.35 16.29
CA LEU A 74 6.12 -8.74 15.39
C LEU A 74 5.87 -9.57 14.13
N LEU A 75 6.70 -10.58 13.83
CA LEU A 75 6.55 -11.42 12.64
C LEU A 75 5.17 -12.10 12.51
N PRO A 76 4.52 -12.58 13.60
CA PRO A 76 3.17 -13.14 13.50
C PRO A 76 2.11 -12.16 12.97
N LEU A 77 2.36 -10.84 13.07
CA LEU A 77 1.44 -9.81 12.59
C LEU A 77 1.48 -9.63 11.07
N ARG A 78 2.47 -10.20 10.36
CA ARG A 78 2.60 -10.05 8.89
C ARG A 78 1.36 -10.50 8.13
N LYS A 79 0.78 -11.65 8.50
CA LYS A 79 -0.47 -12.14 7.92
C LYS A 79 -1.61 -11.13 8.11
N HIS A 80 -1.74 -10.62 9.33
CA HIS A 80 -2.80 -9.69 9.73
C HIS A 80 -2.69 -8.35 9.00
N TYR A 81 -1.48 -7.78 8.93
CA TYR A 81 -1.22 -6.58 8.13
C TYR A 81 -1.48 -6.79 6.63
N GLY A 82 -1.06 -7.95 6.10
CA GLY A 82 -1.27 -8.29 4.69
C GLY A 82 -2.75 -8.39 4.33
N LEU A 83 -3.54 -9.10 5.14
CA LEU A 83 -4.98 -9.26 4.92
C LEU A 83 -5.75 -7.93 5.11
N ALA A 84 -5.43 -7.16 6.16
CA ALA A 84 -6.06 -5.85 6.37
C ALA A 84 -5.73 -4.87 5.23
N GLY A 85 -4.47 -4.85 4.79
CA GLY A 85 -4.04 -4.05 3.65
C GLY A 85 -4.72 -4.46 2.36
N PHE A 86 -4.80 -5.78 2.08
CA PHE A 86 -5.52 -6.31 0.92
C PHE A 86 -7.00 -5.90 0.92
N PHE A 87 -7.70 -6.01 2.05
CA PHE A 87 -9.10 -5.60 2.17
C PHE A 87 -9.30 -4.12 1.79
N LEU A 88 -8.46 -3.22 2.31
CA LEU A 88 -8.54 -1.79 1.97
C LEU A 88 -8.20 -1.51 0.50
N ILE A 89 -7.28 -2.26 -0.09
CA ILE A 89 -6.99 -2.15 -1.54
C ILE A 89 -8.15 -2.66 -2.38
N ALA A 90 -8.79 -3.78 -2.00
CA ALA A 90 -9.99 -4.26 -2.69
C ALA A 90 -11.10 -3.20 -2.63
N PHE A 91 -11.31 -2.57 -1.47
CA PHE A 91 -12.25 -1.47 -1.33
C PHE A 91 -11.87 -0.26 -2.20
N HIS A 92 -10.58 0.11 -2.25
CA HIS A 92 -10.08 1.16 -3.14
C HIS A 92 -10.34 0.86 -4.62
N VAL A 93 -10.12 -0.39 -5.07
CA VAL A 93 -10.39 -0.81 -6.45
C VAL A 93 -11.87 -0.66 -6.77
N ILE A 94 -12.76 -1.21 -5.93
CA ILE A 94 -14.21 -1.12 -6.14
C ILE A 94 -14.67 0.34 -6.15
N TRP A 95 -14.21 1.15 -5.19
CA TRP A 95 -14.55 2.58 -5.13
C TRP A 95 -14.01 3.34 -6.36
N GLY A 96 -12.82 2.99 -6.82
CA GLY A 96 -12.21 3.55 -8.03
C GLY A 96 -13.06 3.28 -9.27
N LEU A 97 -13.46 2.02 -9.47
CA LEU A 97 -14.30 1.60 -10.60
C LEU A 97 -15.67 2.28 -10.61
N VAL A 98 -16.29 2.48 -9.44
CA VAL A 98 -17.59 3.19 -9.35
C VAL A 98 -17.46 4.67 -9.69
N ARG A 99 -16.28 5.27 -9.51
CA ARG A 99 -16.08 6.73 -9.63
C ARG A 99 -15.29 7.15 -10.85
N ILE A 100 -14.66 6.23 -11.58
CA ILE A 100 -13.81 6.55 -12.72
C ILE A 100 -14.67 7.14 -13.84
N SER A 101 -14.50 8.44 -14.08
CA SER A 101 -15.20 9.17 -15.14
C SER A 101 -14.46 10.46 -15.46
N PRO A 102 -14.65 11.04 -16.65
CA PRO A 102 -14.09 12.34 -17.01
C PRO A 102 -14.47 13.45 -16.03
N ALA A 103 -15.68 13.42 -15.48
CA ALA A 103 -16.16 14.40 -14.50
C ALA A 103 -15.36 14.36 -13.17
N ASN A 104 -14.93 13.18 -12.74
CA ASN A 104 -14.23 13.01 -11.46
C ASN A 104 -12.70 13.03 -11.60
N TYR A 105 -12.18 12.58 -12.76
CA TYR A 105 -10.76 12.37 -13.01
C TYR A 105 -10.36 12.87 -14.41
N SER A 106 -10.71 14.11 -14.75
CA SER A 106 -10.47 14.69 -16.09
C SER A 106 -9.06 14.48 -16.64
N ARG A 107 -8.03 14.54 -15.78
CA ARG A 107 -6.62 14.31 -16.16
C ARG A 107 -6.31 12.91 -16.67
N TYR A 108 -7.20 11.94 -16.46
CA TYR A 108 -7.02 10.57 -16.92
C TYR A 108 -7.60 10.34 -18.31
N PHE A 109 -8.40 11.28 -18.82
CA PHE A 109 -9.11 11.16 -20.07
C PHE A 109 -8.64 12.19 -21.09
N ASP A 110 -8.71 11.84 -22.37
CA ASP A 110 -8.46 12.77 -23.48
C ASP A 110 -9.75 13.49 -23.93
N ALA A 111 -9.66 14.29 -24.99
CA ALA A 111 -10.79 15.05 -25.52
C ALA A 111 -11.92 14.18 -26.09
N SER A 112 -11.64 12.92 -26.45
CA SER A 112 -12.65 11.96 -26.89
C SER A 112 -13.37 11.27 -25.72
N GLY A 113 -12.88 11.46 -24.50
CA GLY A 113 -13.37 10.75 -23.31
C GLY A 113 -12.77 9.35 -23.14
N ALA A 114 -11.79 8.96 -23.94
CA ALA A 114 -10.99 7.76 -23.75
C ALA A 114 -9.92 7.98 -22.68
N LEU A 115 -9.43 6.90 -22.06
CA LEU A 115 -8.30 7.00 -21.14
C LEU A 115 -7.04 7.40 -21.91
N THR A 116 -6.25 8.30 -21.35
CA THR A 116 -4.91 8.59 -21.90
C THR A 116 -4.02 7.34 -21.78
N PRO A 117 -3.04 7.14 -22.68
CA PRO A 117 -2.16 5.96 -22.62
C PRO A 117 -1.43 5.77 -21.27
N VAL A 118 -1.08 6.88 -20.61
CA VAL A 118 -0.47 6.86 -19.27
C VAL A 118 -1.47 6.39 -18.22
N ALA A 119 -2.73 6.83 -18.30
CA ALA A 119 -3.78 6.37 -17.40
C ALA A 119 -4.13 4.90 -17.63
N GLU A 120 -4.20 4.45 -18.89
CA GLU A 120 -4.41 3.04 -19.24
C GLU A 120 -3.31 2.14 -18.66
N LEU A 121 -2.05 2.46 -18.90
CA LEU A 121 -0.91 1.71 -18.37
C LEU A 121 -0.91 1.71 -16.84
N SER A 122 -1.20 2.86 -16.22
CA SER A 122 -1.38 2.97 -14.78
C SER A 122 -2.46 2.00 -14.28
N MET A 123 -3.66 2.03 -14.86
CA MET A 123 -4.76 1.15 -14.44
C MET A 123 -4.43 -0.32 -14.65
N PHE A 124 -3.80 -0.68 -15.77
CA PHE A 124 -3.34 -2.04 -16.04
C PHE A 124 -2.37 -2.56 -14.95
N LEU A 125 -1.37 -1.76 -14.57
CA LEU A 125 -0.45 -2.11 -13.49
C LEU A 125 -1.17 -2.23 -12.13
N GLY A 126 -2.16 -1.39 -11.87
CA GLY A 126 -3.01 -1.49 -10.68
C GLY A 126 -3.77 -2.82 -10.62
N VAL A 127 -4.36 -3.24 -11.75
CA VAL A 127 -5.07 -4.51 -11.89
C VAL A 127 -4.12 -5.70 -11.71
N LEU A 128 -2.95 -5.69 -12.37
CA LEU A 128 -1.94 -6.75 -12.20
C LEU A 128 -1.48 -6.89 -10.75
N GLY A 129 -1.18 -5.76 -10.09
CA GLY A 129 -0.80 -5.76 -8.68
C GLY A 129 -1.91 -6.34 -7.79
N PHE A 130 -3.16 -5.94 -8.03
CA PHE A 130 -4.31 -6.45 -7.30
C PHE A 130 -4.56 -7.95 -7.51
N MET A 131 -4.43 -8.45 -8.74
CA MET A 131 -4.55 -9.88 -9.04
C MET A 131 -3.49 -10.70 -8.30
N ILE A 132 -2.23 -10.25 -8.31
CA ILE A 132 -1.16 -10.93 -7.59
C ILE A 132 -1.42 -10.88 -6.07
N PHE A 133 -1.80 -9.73 -5.51
CA PHE A 133 -2.16 -9.66 -4.09
C PHE A 133 -3.34 -10.56 -3.73
N THR A 134 -4.31 -10.73 -4.63
CA THR A 134 -5.42 -11.66 -4.44
C THR A 134 -4.91 -13.10 -4.31
N ILE A 135 -3.99 -13.53 -5.19
CA ILE A 135 -3.35 -14.85 -5.10
C ILE A 135 -2.63 -15.00 -3.76
N VAL A 136 -1.83 -14.00 -3.35
CA VAL A 136 -1.13 -14.02 -2.05
C VAL A 136 -2.12 -14.12 -0.87
N ALA A 137 -3.22 -13.35 -0.90
CA ALA A 137 -4.24 -13.38 0.13
C ALA A 137 -4.96 -14.75 0.19
N LEU A 138 -5.25 -15.36 -0.96
CA LEU A 138 -5.87 -16.69 -1.03
C LEU A 138 -4.97 -17.75 -0.38
N THR A 139 -3.64 -17.68 -0.54
CA THR A 139 -2.72 -18.60 0.17
C THR A 139 -2.71 -18.46 1.70
N SER A 140 -3.47 -17.50 2.25
CA SER A 140 -3.67 -17.34 3.70
C SER A 140 -4.88 -18.11 4.25
N LEU A 141 -5.70 -18.71 3.37
CA LEU A 141 -6.83 -19.57 3.73
C LEU A 141 -6.33 -20.94 4.19
N PRO A 142 -6.86 -21.52 5.29
CA PRO A 142 -6.49 -22.85 5.77
C PRO A 142 -6.58 -23.93 4.68
N SER A 143 -7.69 -23.92 3.93
CA SER A 143 -7.97 -24.88 2.85
C SER A 143 -6.95 -24.86 1.70
N ILE A 144 -6.21 -23.77 1.53
CA ILE A 144 -5.18 -23.62 0.50
C ILE A 144 -3.80 -23.87 1.09
N ILE A 145 -3.46 -23.25 2.24
CA ILE A 145 -2.13 -23.37 2.83
C ILE A 145 -1.79 -24.80 3.26
N GLU A 146 -2.78 -25.58 3.71
CA GLU A 146 -2.62 -26.99 4.09
C GLU A 146 -2.27 -27.90 2.91
N ARG A 147 -2.46 -27.43 1.67
CA ARG A 147 -2.20 -28.18 0.43
C ARG A 147 -0.89 -27.77 -0.27
N LEU A 148 -0.20 -26.74 0.24
CA LEU A 148 1.01 -26.22 -0.37
C LEU A 148 2.25 -26.73 0.34
N LEU A 149 3.27 -27.11 -0.43
CA LEU A 149 4.59 -27.30 0.13
C LEU A 149 5.15 -25.96 0.63
N ARG A 150 6.01 -26.02 1.65
CA ARG A 150 6.60 -24.82 2.26
C ARG A 150 7.28 -23.90 1.24
N ASP A 151 7.96 -24.46 0.25
CA ASP A 151 8.69 -23.68 -0.75
C ASP A 151 7.77 -23.08 -1.81
N GLU A 152 6.71 -23.80 -2.21
CA GLU A 152 5.65 -23.27 -3.07
C GLU A 152 4.95 -22.08 -2.39
N TRP A 153 4.57 -22.23 -1.12
CA TRP A 153 3.99 -21.14 -0.34
C TRP A 153 4.91 -19.92 -0.29
N LYS A 154 6.22 -20.11 -0.08
CA LYS A 154 7.19 -19.00 -0.10
C LYS A 154 7.26 -18.31 -1.45
N ILE A 155 7.14 -19.03 -2.57
CA ILE A 155 7.12 -18.42 -3.92
C ILE A 155 5.92 -17.48 -4.03
N PHE A 156 4.71 -17.95 -3.71
CA PHE A 156 3.52 -17.10 -3.74
C PHE A 156 3.65 -15.87 -2.84
N GLN A 157 4.15 -16.04 -1.61
CA GLN A 157 4.38 -14.92 -0.71
C GLN A 157 5.41 -13.92 -1.25
N ARG A 158 6.42 -14.38 -2.00
CA ARG A 158 7.42 -13.50 -2.63
C ARG A 158 6.88 -12.75 -3.85
N LEU A 159 5.89 -13.30 -4.57
CA LEU A 159 5.18 -12.56 -5.63
C LEU A 159 4.54 -11.26 -5.11
N GLY A 160 4.23 -11.19 -3.81
CA GLY A 160 3.77 -9.96 -3.18
C GLY A 160 4.71 -8.76 -3.31
N TYR A 161 6.03 -8.96 -3.45
CA TYR A 161 6.96 -7.86 -3.76
C TYR A 161 6.76 -7.34 -5.18
N LEU A 162 6.47 -8.21 -6.15
CA LEU A 162 6.14 -7.81 -7.52
C LEU A 162 4.81 -7.06 -7.57
N ALA A 163 3.81 -7.52 -6.81
CA ALA A 163 2.54 -6.80 -6.65
C ALA A 163 2.74 -5.40 -6.06
N LEU A 164 3.59 -5.27 -5.03
CA LEU A 164 3.93 -3.99 -4.42
C LEU A 164 4.65 -3.07 -5.42
N PHE A 165 5.51 -3.63 -6.28
CA PHE A 165 6.20 -2.89 -7.34
C PHE A 165 5.21 -2.38 -8.40
N PHE A 166 4.26 -3.20 -8.85
CA PHE A 166 3.20 -2.74 -9.75
C PHE A 166 2.32 -1.67 -9.12
N GLY A 167 1.99 -1.80 -7.83
CA GLY A 167 1.31 -0.76 -7.07
C GLY A 167 2.11 0.56 -7.01
N LEU A 168 3.43 0.48 -6.79
CA LEU A 168 4.33 1.63 -6.82
C LEU A 168 4.29 2.33 -8.19
N LEU A 169 4.44 1.57 -9.28
CA LEU A 169 4.41 2.13 -10.63
C LEU A 169 3.04 2.73 -10.98
N HIS A 170 1.94 2.04 -10.62
CA HIS A 170 0.57 2.50 -10.84
C HIS A 170 0.41 3.97 -10.42
N PHE A 171 0.65 4.30 -9.15
CA PHE A 171 0.45 5.68 -8.71
C PHE A 171 1.60 6.61 -9.11
N THR A 172 2.82 6.10 -9.35
CA THR A 172 3.94 6.92 -9.81
C THR A 172 3.64 7.55 -11.17
N LEU A 173 3.18 6.75 -12.14
CA LEU A 173 2.88 7.19 -13.50
C LEU A 173 1.93 8.39 -13.56
N ILE A 174 0.94 8.42 -12.66
CA ILE A 174 -0.10 9.47 -12.63
C ILE A 174 0.17 10.59 -11.61
N LYS A 175 1.17 10.47 -10.72
CA LYS A 175 1.42 11.46 -9.66
C LYS A 175 2.78 12.15 -9.71
N TRP A 176 3.78 11.60 -10.40
CA TRP A 176 5.18 12.07 -10.34
C TRP A 176 5.35 13.58 -10.60
N LYS A 177 4.61 14.15 -11.56
CA LYS A 177 4.67 15.60 -11.85
C LYS A 177 4.34 16.46 -10.62
N GLY A 178 3.37 16.03 -9.81
CA GLY A 178 3.01 16.73 -8.57
C GLY A 178 4.04 16.59 -7.46
N TRP A 179 4.92 15.59 -7.54
CA TRP A 179 6.01 15.41 -6.58
C TRP A 179 7.16 16.37 -6.85
N LEU A 180 7.42 16.68 -8.11
CA LEU A 180 8.50 17.57 -8.52
C LEU A 180 8.11 19.05 -8.48
N ALA A 181 6.82 19.36 -8.37
CA ALA A 181 6.32 20.72 -8.29
C ALA A 181 6.36 21.27 -6.85
N PHE A 182 7.57 21.36 -6.27
CA PHE A 182 7.80 21.76 -4.87
C PHE A 182 7.16 23.11 -4.52
N ASP A 183 7.27 24.10 -5.42
CA ASP A 183 6.72 25.45 -5.23
C ASP A 183 5.19 25.46 -5.19
N SER A 184 4.55 24.39 -5.69
CA SER A 184 3.10 24.25 -5.70
C SER A 184 2.54 23.50 -4.49
N TRP A 185 3.38 23.12 -3.52
CA TRP A 185 2.94 22.38 -2.35
C TRP A 185 2.21 23.27 -1.35
N PRO A 186 0.90 23.04 -1.09
CA PRO A 186 0.16 23.82 -0.11
C PRO A 186 0.80 23.70 1.26
N PHE A 187 1.08 24.85 1.90
CA PHE A 187 1.75 24.92 3.20
C PHE A 187 3.10 24.17 3.26
N TYR A 188 3.82 24.07 2.14
CA TYR A 188 5.07 23.32 2.00
C TYR A 188 4.94 21.81 2.31
N LEU A 189 3.71 21.28 2.33
CA LEU A 189 3.46 19.88 2.62
C LEU A 189 3.57 19.02 1.34
N PRO A 190 4.47 18.02 1.31
CA PRO A 190 4.60 17.10 0.17
C PRO A 190 3.30 16.40 -0.16
N THR A 191 3.18 15.86 -1.36
CA THR A 191 2.01 15.03 -1.67
C THR A 191 2.02 13.75 -0.82
N LEU A 192 0.85 13.31 -0.35
CA LEU A 192 0.75 12.07 0.44
C LEU A 192 1.24 10.85 -0.35
N SER A 193 1.03 10.83 -1.67
CA SER A 193 1.54 9.77 -2.54
C SER A 193 3.06 9.76 -2.63
N PHE A 194 3.72 10.91 -2.51
CA PHE A 194 5.18 10.99 -2.43
C PHE A 194 5.70 10.39 -1.11
N LEU A 195 5.04 10.66 0.02
CA LEU A 195 5.40 10.04 1.30
C LEU A 195 5.26 8.50 1.22
N LEU A 196 4.18 8.01 0.60
CA LEU A 196 4.00 6.58 0.36
C LEU A 196 5.07 6.01 -0.57
N PHE A 197 5.44 6.72 -1.64
CA PHE A 197 6.52 6.34 -2.55
C PHE A 197 7.82 6.12 -1.78
N VAL A 198 8.24 7.10 -0.98
CA VAL A 198 9.46 7.00 -0.16
C VAL A 198 9.40 5.81 0.79
N PHE A 199 8.25 5.57 1.42
CA PHE A 199 8.07 4.42 2.31
C PHE A 199 8.21 3.08 1.59
N ILE A 200 7.61 2.92 0.41
CA ILE A 200 7.72 1.68 -0.37
C ILE A 200 9.15 1.48 -0.88
N VAL A 201 9.82 2.54 -1.35
CA VAL A 201 11.24 2.49 -1.74
C VAL A 201 12.09 2.05 -0.55
N PHE A 202 11.84 2.58 0.65
CA PHE A 202 12.49 2.12 1.87
C PHE A 202 12.26 0.62 2.12
N VAL A 203 11.05 0.09 1.92
CA VAL A 203 10.79 -1.36 2.02
C VAL A 203 11.66 -2.16 1.05
N PHE A 204 11.76 -1.74 -0.21
CA PHE A 204 12.61 -2.41 -1.20
C PHE A 204 14.10 -2.33 -0.85
N VAL A 205 14.58 -1.17 -0.40
CA VAL A 205 15.97 -0.99 0.05
C VAL A 205 16.27 -1.90 1.22
N MET A 206 15.42 -1.92 2.25
CA MET A 206 15.61 -2.81 3.40
C MET A 206 15.59 -4.28 3.00
N ARG A 207 14.72 -4.65 2.04
CA ARG A 207 14.70 -6.01 1.49
C ARG A 207 15.99 -6.36 0.77
N LEU A 208 16.52 -5.46 -0.05
CA LEU A 208 17.76 -5.65 -0.78
C LEU A 208 18.95 -5.78 0.18
N LEU A 209 19.06 -4.88 1.16
CA LEU A 209 20.08 -4.95 2.21
C LEU A 209 20.00 -6.27 2.98
N ALA A 210 18.79 -6.73 3.32
CA ALA A 210 18.61 -8.01 3.99
C ALA A 210 19.02 -9.20 3.12
N ILE A 211 19.02 -9.09 1.79
CA ILE A 211 19.53 -10.16 0.90
C ILE A 211 21.06 -10.11 0.83
N ILE A 212 21.64 -8.91 0.69
CA ILE A 212 23.09 -8.70 0.51
C ILE A 212 23.89 -8.96 1.77
N PHE A 213 23.36 -8.61 2.95
CA PHE A 213 24.04 -8.77 4.24
C PHE A 213 23.42 -9.90 5.05
N PRO A 214 23.70 -11.17 4.73
CA PRO A 214 23.10 -12.24 5.45
C PRO A 214 23.71 -12.38 6.85
N GLN A 215 22.94 -12.07 7.91
CA GLN A 215 23.31 -12.47 9.27
C GLN A 215 23.48 -13.99 9.36
N LYS A 216 24.57 -14.42 10.02
CA LYS A 216 24.83 -15.82 10.39
C LYS A 216 23.73 -16.30 11.34
N PRO A 217 23.36 -17.60 11.31
CA PRO A 217 22.49 -18.18 12.33
C PRO A 217 23.09 -17.88 13.70
N GLN A 218 22.26 -17.42 14.64
CA GLN A 218 22.65 -17.42 16.05
C GLN A 218 22.65 -18.89 16.48
N GLU A 219 23.83 -19.41 16.81
CA GLU A 219 24.04 -20.74 17.41
C GLU A 219 23.35 -20.85 18.78
#